data_AF-A0A1S1YYN4-F1
#
_entry.id   AF-A0A1S1YYN4-F1
#
_cell.length_a   1.000
_cell.length_b   1.000
_cell.length_c   1.000
_cell.angle_alpha   90.00
_cell.angle_beta   90.00
_cell.angle_gamma   90.00
#
_symmetry.space_group_name_H-M   'P 1'
#
loop_
_entity.id
_entity.type
_entity.pdbx_description
1 polymer ?
#
loop_
_entity_poly.entity_id
_entity_poly.type
_entity_poly.pdbx_seq_one_letter_code
_entity_poly.pdbx_strand_id
1 'polypeptide(L)' 'MTHIITLLTALILMVLGSIKFTSIYRYLGLIKFEAVSLSVVTSFLLIVIFAKIIKELIDIFAY' A
#
# COMPACT_ATOMS: atom_id res chain seq x y z
N MET A 1 -4.34 -12.74 -18.27
CA MET A 1 -5.53 -11.94 -17.87
C MET A 1 -5.59 -11.71 -16.36
N THR A 2 -5.56 -12.76 -15.54
CA THR A 2 -5.58 -12.68 -14.07
C THR A 2 -4.48 -11.80 -13.47
N HIS A 3 -3.21 -11.96 -13.89
CA HIS A 3 -2.09 -11.14 -13.39
C HIS A 3 -2.25 -9.63 -13.62
N ILE A 4 -2.84 -9.24 -14.76
CA ILE A 4 -3.07 -7.82 -15.10
C ILE A 4 -4.11 -7.22 -14.16
N ILE A 5 -5.17 -7.97 -13.87
CA ILE A 5 -6.23 -7.53 -12.95
C ILE A 5 -5.67 -7.38 -11.54
N THR A 6 -4.85 -8.33 -11.06
CA THR A 6 -4.22 -8.24 -9.73
C THR A 6 -3.33 -7.00 -9.60
N LEU A 7 -2.54 -6.71 -10.63
CA LEU A 7 -1.67 -5.54 -10.69
C LEU A 7 -2.48 -4.24 -10.66
N LEU A 8 -3.56 -4.17 -11.45
CA LEU A 8 -4.45 -3.01 -11.49
C LEU A 8 -5.12 -2.75 -10.14
N THR A 9 -5.56 -3.82 -9.49
CA THR A 9 -6.23 -3.75 -8.18
C THR A 9 -5.27 -3.27 -7.08
N ALA A 10 -4.04 -3.77 -7.08
CA ALA A 10 -2.99 -3.31 -6.18
C ALA A 10 -2.64 -1.82 -6.40
N LEU A 11 -2.58 -1.38 -7.66
CA LEU A 11 -2.32 0.02 -8.00
C LEU A 11 -3.43 0.94 -7.49
N ILE A 12 -4.70 0.56 -7.66
CA ILE A 12 -5.85 1.33 -7.17
C ILE A 12 -5.82 1.45 -5.63
N LEU A 13 -5.54 0.35 -4.93
CA LEU A 13 -5.41 0.35 -3.47
C LEU A 13 -4.25 1.24 -3.00
N MET A 14 -3.14 1.25 -3.73
CA MET A 14 -1.98 2.09 -3.42
C MET A 14 -2.31 3.59 -3.57
N VAL A 15 -3.03 3.97 -4.62
CA VAL A 15 -3.48 5.36 -4.84
C VAL A 15 -4.44 5.80 -3.74
N LEU A 16 -5.44 4.98 -3.40
CA LEU A 16 -6.40 5.25 -2.33
C LEU A 16 -5.71 5.38 -0.96
N GLY A 17 -4.76 4.49 -0.65
CA GLY A 17 -3.95 4.56 0.57
C GLY A 17 -3.13 5.85 0.64
N SER A 18 -2.42 6.18 -0.45
CA SER A 18 -1.54 7.35 -0.51
C SER A 18 -2.31 8.67 -0.29
N ILE A 19 -3.55 8.78 -0.77
CA ILE A 19 -4.39 9.97 -0.51
C ILE A 19 -4.65 10.15 0.99
N LYS A 20 -5.05 9.07 1.69
CA LYS A 20 -5.29 9.13 3.14
C LYS A 20 -4.02 9.43 3.93
N PHE A 21 -2.92 8.76 3.61
CA PHE A 21 -1.63 8.98 4.30
C PHE A 21 -1.09 10.39 4.05
N THR A 22 -1.27 10.95 2.85
CA THR A 22 -0.90 12.34 2.56
C THR A 22 -1.65 13.32 3.48
N SER A 23 -2.94 13.09 3.71
CA SER A 23 -3.74 13.89 4.65
C SER A 23 -3.19 13.80 6.08
N ILE A 24 -2.87 12.58 6.53
CA ILE A 24 -2.27 12.33 7.86
C ILE A 24 -0.93 13.05 8.00
N TYR A 25 -0.04 12.93 7.03
CA TYR A 25 1.28 13.57 7.08
C TYR A 25 1.20 15.09 7.01
N ARG A 26 0.27 15.64 6.22
CA ARG A 26 -0.01 17.08 6.24
C ARG A 26 -0.56 17.54 7.59
N TYR A 27 -1.39 16.73 8.24
CA TYR A 27 -1.87 17.02 9.60
C TYR A 27 -0.73 17.00 10.63
N LEU A 28 0.26 16.12 10.43
CA LEU A 28 1.48 16.05 11.25
C LEU A 28 2.50 17.18 10.95
N GLY A 29 2.17 18.12 10.05
CA GLY A 29 2.98 19.29 9.75
C GLY A 29 3.98 19.12 8.60
N LEU A 30 3.97 17.99 7.87
CA LEU A 30 4.84 17.82 6.71
C LEU A 30 4.43 18.72 5.54
N ILE A 31 5.44 19.22 4.83
CA ILE A 31 5.24 20.01 3.61
C ILE A 31 4.55 19.10 2.58
N LYS A 32 3.67 19.67 1.74
CA LYS A 32 2.84 18.92 0.79
C LYS A 32 3.65 17.90 -0.04
N PHE A 33 4.84 18.27 -0.49
CA PHE A 33 5.69 17.38 -1.29
C PHE A 33 6.21 16.20 -0.48
N GLU A 34 6.76 16.46 0.70
CA GLU A 34 7.25 15.43 1.64
C GLU A 34 6.13 14.49 2.07
N ALA A 35 4.95 15.03 2.38
CA ALA A 35 3.78 14.26 2.77
C ALA A 35 3.31 13.30 1.66
N VAL A 36 3.39 13.71 0.39
CA VAL A 36 3.06 12.87 -0.77
C VAL A 36 4.13 11.80 -0.99
N SER A 37 5.41 12.16 -0.93
CA SER A 37 6.49 11.17 -1.07
C SER A 37 6.43 10.11 0.01
N LEU A 38 6.23 10.52 1.27
CA LEU A 38 6.13 9.61 2.40
C LEU A 38 4.90 8.70 2.29
N SER A 39 3.75 9.23 1.83
CA SER A 39 2.51 8.46 1.68
C SER A 39 2.59 7.38 0.62
N VAL A 40 3.28 7.64 -0.50
CA VAL A 40 3.52 6.64 -1.55
C VAL A 40 4.40 5.52 -1.00
N VAL A 41 5.46 5.87 -0.25
CA VAL A 41 6.37 4.89 0.35
C VAL A 41 5.67 4.03 1.40
N THR A 42 4.91 4.62 2.33
CA THR A 42 4.16 3.82 3.32
C THR A 42 3.08 2.95 2.70
N SER A 43 2.37 3.46 1.69
CA SER A 43 1.35 2.66 0.97
C SER A 43 1.98 1.46 0.27
N PHE A 44 3.13 1.65 -0.37
CA PHE A 44 3.87 0.55 -1.00
C PHE A 44 4.34 -0.49 0.03
N LEU A 45 4.94 -0.05 1.14
CA LEU A 45 5.41 -0.94 2.19
C LEU A 45 4.28 -1.78 2.79
N LEU A 46 3.11 -1.17 3.04
CA LEU A 46 1.94 -1.88 3.57
C LEU A 46 1.44 -2.97 2.61
N ILE A 47 1.43 -2.71 1.30
CA ILE A 47 1.05 -3.72 0.31
C ILE A 47 2.05 -4.89 0.32
N VAL A 48 3.34 -4.60 0.39
CA VAL A 48 4.39 -5.65 0.45
C VAL A 48 4.25 -6.51 1.71
N ILE A 49 4.06 -5.88 2.87
CA ILE A 49 3.85 -6.58 4.14
C ILE A 49 2.59 -7.44 4.06
N PHE A 50 1.50 -6.88 3.56
CA PHE A 50 0.23 -7.59 3.41
C PHE A 50 0.35 -8.80 2.48
N ALA A 51 1.03 -8.66 1.34
CA ALA A 51 1.29 -9.77 0.43
C ALA A 51 2.12 -10.88 1.09
N LYS A 52 3.12 -10.51 1.92
CA LYS A 52 3.93 -11.48 2.67
C LYS A 52 3.08 -12.23 3.71
N ILE A 53 2.23 -11.52 4.44
CA ILE A 53 1.30 -12.13 5.42
C ILE A 53 0.35 -13.11 4.73
N ILE A 54 -0.24 -12.73 3.59
CA ILE A 54 -1.10 -13.63 2.82
C ILE A 54 -0.35 -14.88 2.41
N LYS A 55 0.88 -14.74 1.90
CA LYS A 55 1.69 -15.89 1.51
C LYS A 55 1.93 -16.83 2.70
N GLU A 56 2.34 -16.31 3.86
CA GLU A 56 2.56 -17.12 5.05
C GLU A 56 1.27 -17.80 5.54
N LEU A 57 0.12 -17.13 5.47
CA LEU A 57 -1.17 -17.75 5.79
C LEU A 57 -1.49 -18.90 4.83
N ILE A 58 -1.30 -18.71 3.52
CA ILE A 58 -1.50 -19.78 2.54
C ILE A 58 -0.59 -20.96 2.84
N ASP A 59 0.69 -20.71 3.14
CA ASP A 59 1.66 -21.77 3.45
C ASP A 59 1.25 -22.54 4.72
N ILE A 60 0.69 -21.87 5.74
CA ILE A 60 0.19 -22.50 6.98
C ILE A 60 -1.06 -23.36 6.72
N PHE A 61 -2.02 -22.87 5.91
CA PHE A 61 -3.29 -23.58 5.65
C PHE A 61 -3.20 -24.64 4.54
N ALA A 62 -2.12 -24.62 3.74
CA ALA A 62 -1.87 -25.62 2.71
C ALA A 62 -1.19 -26.90 3.24
N TYR A 63 -0.84 -26.93 4.53
CA TYR A 63 -0.32 -28.10 5.26
C TYR A 63 -1.41 -28.66 6.18
#